data_AF-A0A3P8UZL8-F1
#
_entry.id   AF-A0A3P8UZL8-F1
#
_cell.length_a   1.000
_cell.length_b   1.000
_cell.length_c   1.000
_cell.angle_alpha   90.00
_cell.angle_beta   90.00
_cell.angle_gamma   90.00
#
_symmetry.space_group_name_H-M   'P 1'
#
loop_
_entity.id
_entity.type
_entity.pdbx_description
1 polymer ?
#
loop_
_entity_poly.entity_id
_entity_poly.type
_entity_poly.pdbx_seq_one_letter_code
_entity_poly.pdbx_strand_id
1 'polypeptide(L)'
;LKIRCATYQSLLILIHIHHATVYLYWSVTLGNQCALIGSSLVLKCEYDYPYGHVVNAVSWSKVLQVDGELMRVPLSELPEPPDHFRYVGNYHGLCNLRINDVRPADQGRYYFSFVTTFNRWRKLTAVLVPSTVSEGESVRLICRSGCGGSPSTVWFRDGQRVQESDFQVSREDAGKYHCAIRGQESVISASVTLNVQYAPKNVTLLMPEKVIAGSSVTITCSSEANPAVTPEGYNLYKDGQLIVSGQNVTIADVRPNDTGLYHCTAWNNIMGEDVTNSTEVYLDVQYGPTTMLVSMNPHEAAEGGSVNMTCSSDANPAADSYTWYRQSDSNSSSSMLWVGSGKVLTLHSVEASDKGVYVCQARNSVGERNSSGLLLVTVKKEHHGLFDFSICAVVVIVTIRNSNDQLDNVYANPMETCPPSPSAHSALRSQRESVQIYDVNTGHAY
;
A
#
# COMPACT_ATOMS: atom_id res chain seq x y z
N LEU A 1 -22.21 67.58 -1.91
CA LEU A 1 -22.16 68.96 -1.39
C LEU A 1 -23.58 69.48 -1.21
N LYS A 2 -23.76 70.28 -0.15
CA LYS A 2 -24.98 70.90 0.42
C LYS A 2 -26.20 71.13 -0.51
N ILE A 3 -27.35 70.71 0.02
CA ILE A 3 -28.69 71.32 -0.18
C ILE A 3 -28.70 72.70 0.51
N ARG A 4 -29.38 73.71 -0.08
CA ARG A 4 -30.26 74.67 0.65
C ARG A 4 -31.25 75.39 -0.28
N CYS A 5 -32.48 75.51 0.24
CA CYS A 5 -33.75 75.84 -0.41
C CYS A 5 -34.07 77.34 -0.52
N ALA A 6 -35.06 77.68 -1.35
CA ALA A 6 -36.04 78.76 -1.12
C ALA A 6 -37.36 78.42 -1.87
N THR A 7 -38.34 77.84 -1.17
CA THR A 7 -39.64 78.46 -0.78
C THR A 7 -40.59 78.83 -1.93
N TYR A 8 -41.39 77.86 -2.38
CA TYR A 8 -42.85 77.97 -2.55
C TYR A 8 -43.45 76.57 -2.35
N GLN A 9 -44.61 76.47 -1.68
CA GLN A 9 -45.32 75.22 -1.39
C GLN A 9 -45.57 74.41 -2.67
N SER A 10 -44.78 73.37 -2.89
CA SER A 10 -45.05 72.28 -3.83
C SER A 10 -44.22 71.09 -3.36
N LEU A 11 -44.89 70.05 -2.85
CA LEU A 11 -44.24 68.80 -2.43
C LEU A 11 -43.50 68.22 -3.64
N LEU A 12 -42.17 68.18 -3.57
CA LEU A 12 -41.30 67.51 -4.54
C LEU A 12 -41.21 66.03 -4.18
N ILE A 13 -41.59 65.16 -5.11
CA ILE A 13 -41.52 63.70 -4.97
C ILE A 13 -40.23 63.19 -5.64
N LEU A 14 -39.39 62.48 -4.88
CA LEU A 14 -38.19 61.82 -5.39
C LEU A 14 -38.52 60.41 -5.88
N ILE A 15 -38.28 60.14 -7.17
CA ILE A 15 -38.34 58.82 -7.80
C ILE A 15 -36.90 58.30 -7.94
N HIS A 16 -36.56 57.26 -7.17
CA HIS A 16 -35.25 56.59 -7.25
C HIS A 16 -35.29 55.41 -8.22
N ILE A 17 -34.34 55.35 -9.16
CA ILE A 17 -34.24 54.28 -10.17
C ILE A 17 -32.84 53.68 -10.09
N HIS A 18 -32.75 52.35 -10.05
CA HIS A 18 -31.46 51.63 -10.06
C HIS A 18 -31.09 51.24 -11.49
N HIS A 19 -29.84 51.51 -11.87
CA HIS A 19 -29.24 51.00 -13.10
C HIS A 19 -29.24 49.47 -13.11
N ALA A 20 -29.66 48.88 -14.22
CA ALA A 20 -29.48 47.45 -14.48
C ALA A 20 -28.23 47.25 -15.37
N THR A 21 -27.36 46.37 -14.87
CA THR A 21 -26.13 45.78 -15.42
C THR A 21 -25.89 45.86 -16.93
N VAL A 22 -24.70 46.38 -17.29
CA VAL A 22 -24.12 46.40 -18.64
C VAL A 22 -23.46 45.05 -18.93
N TYR A 23 -23.99 44.30 -19.89
CA TYR A 23 -23.29 43.20 -20.58
C TYR A 23 -23.41 43.42 -22.10
N LEU A 24 -22.61 44.38 -22.59
CA LEU A 24 -22.24 44.75 -23.97
C LEU A 24 -23.25 44.74 -25.14
N TYR A 25 -24.48 44.23 -25.05
CA TYR A 25 -25.48 44.30 -26.13
C TYR A 25 -26.96 44.35 -25.67
N TRP A 26 -27.24 44.21 -24.38
CA TRP A 26 -28.57 44.46 -23.82
C TRP A 26 -28.46 45.58 -22.80
N SER A 27 -29.28 46.62 -22.94
CA SER A 27 -29.28 47.72 -21.98
C SER A 27 -30.66 48.31 -21.81
N VAL A 28 -30.93 48.85 -20.63
CA VAL A 28 -32.06 49.76 -20.40
C VAL A 28 -31.54 50.92 -19.59
N THR A 29 -31.69 52.12 -20.12
CA THR A 29 -31.24 53.36 -19.51
C THR A 29 -32.45 54.18 -19.13
N LEU A 30 -32.57 54.47 -17.83
CA LEU A 30 -33.62 55.30 -17.25
C LEU A 30 -32.98 56.37 -16.37
N GLY A 31 -33.49 57.59 -16.47
CA GLY A 31 -33.06 58.71 -15.61
C GLY A 31 -34.03 58.96 -14.46
N ASN A 32 -33.52 59.33 -13.29
CA ASN A 32 -34.36 59.85 -12.20
C ASN A 32 -35.05 61.14 -12.65
N GLN A 33 -36.33 61.29 -12.33
CA GLN A 33 -37.11 62.47 -12.67
C GLN A 33 -37.98 62.90 -11.50
N CYS A 34 -38.29 64.20 -11.47
CA CYS A 34 -39.21 64.80 -10.51
C CYS A 34 -40.38 65.43 -11.26
N ALA A 35 -41.57 65.35 -10.69
CA ALA A 35 -42.76 66.01 -11.21
C ALA A 35 -43.53 66.71 -10.10
N LEU A 36 -44.30 67.72 -10.50
CA LEU A 36 -45.23 68.42 -9.62
C LEU A 36 -46.53 67.61 -9.54
N ILE A 37 -47.14 67.58 -8.35
CA ILE A 37 -48.45 66.96 -8.14
C ILE A 37 -49.48 67.64 -9.06
N GLY A 38 -50.32 66.84 -9.73
CA GLY A 38 -51.31 67.29 -10.72
C GLY A 38 -50.75 67.61 -12.11
N SER A 39 -49.43 67.55 -12.32
CA SER A 39 -48.81 67.70 -13.64
C SER A 39 -48.78 66.39 -14.41
N SER A 40 -48.48 66.43 -15.72
CA SER A 40 -48.16 65.23 -16.49
C SER A 40 -46.65 65.13 -16.70
N LEU A 41 -46.07 63.96 -16.42
CA LEU A 41 -44.64 63.67 -16.60
C LEU A 41 -44.43 62.60 -17.68
N VAL A 42 -43.34 62.71 -18.44
CA VAL A 42 -42.87 61.63 -19.32
C VAL A 42 -41.54 61.10 -18.81
N LEU A 43 -41.58 59.92 -18.20
CA LEU A 43 -40.38 59.16 -17.82
C LEU A 43 -39.63 58.76 -19.09
N LYS A 44 -38.44 59.32 -19.25
CA LYS A 44 -37.56 59.02 -20.39
C LYS A 44 -36.82 57.72 -20.14
N CYS A 45 -36.90 56.82 -21.11
CA CYS A 45 -36.33 55.49 -21.06
C CYS A 45 -35.88 55.10 -22.46
N GLU A 46 -34.65 54.57 -22.56
CA GLU A 46 -34.10 53.99 -23.77
C GLU A 46 -33.64 52.56 -23.49
N TYR A 47 -33.71 51.68 -24.48
CA TYR A 47 -33.25 50.31 -24.35
C TYR A 47 -32.57 49.84 -25.63
N ASP A 48 -31.59 48.97 -25.48
CA ASP A 48 -30.82 48.41 -26.57
C ASP A 48 -30.84 46.88 -26.50
N TYR A 49 -30.75 46.26 -27.68
CA TYR A 49 -30.78 44.82 -27.85
C TYR A 49 -29.97 44.40 -29.08
N PRO A 50 -29.41 43.17 -29.12
CA PRO A 50 -28.56 42.73 -30.21
C PRO A 50 -29.27 42.75 -31.57
N TYR A 51 -28.49 42.97 -32.63
CA TYR A 51 -28.98 42.94 -34.01
C TYR A 51 -29.63 41.59 -34.36
N GLY A 52 -30.76 41.64 -35.10
CA GLY A 52 -31.51 40.44 -35.53
C GLY A 52 -32.65 40.02 -34.60
N HIS A 53 -32.84 40.72 -33.47
CA HIS A 53 -33.99 40.53 -32.57
C HIS A 53 -35.12 41.51 -32.91
N VAL A 54 -36.37 41.09 -32.72
CA VAL A 54 -37.56 41.94 -32.88
C VAL A 54 -38.33 41.99 -31.57
N VAL A 55 -38.64 43.18 -31.06
CA VAL A 55 -39.42 43.33 -29.83
C VAL A 55 -40.89 43.12 -30.15
N ASN A 56 -41.54 42.15 -29.49
CA ASN A 56 -42.96 41.81 -29.70
C ASN A 56 -43.85 42.18 -28.52
N ALA A 57 -43.29 42.45 -27.33
CA ALA A 57 -44.05 42.93 -26.18
C ALA A 57 -43.20 43.86 -25.32
N VAL A 58 -43.85 44.80 -24.64
CA VAL A 58 -43.23 45.73 -23.70
C VAL A 58 -44.14 45.86 -22.48
N SER A 59 -43.56 46.09 -21.31
CA SER A 59 -44.33 46.24 -20.09
C SER A 59 -43.64 47.18 -19.10
N TRP A 60 -44.45 47.93 -18.38
CA TRP A 60 -44.04 48.74 -17.25
C TRP A 60 -44.63 48.19 -15.97
N SER A 61 -43.85 48.23 -14.90
CA SER A 61 -44.25 47.76 -13.58
C SER A 61 -43.74 48.69 -12.50
N LYS A 62 -44.42 48.68 -11.36
CA LYS A 62 -44.08 49.48 -10.20
C LYS A 62 -43.91 48.58 -8.99
N VAL A 63 -42.95 48.94 -8.12
CA VAL A 63 -42.79 48.25 -6.84
C VAL A 63 -43.75 48.85 -5.82
N LEU A 64 -44.63 48.00 -5.30
CA LEU A 64 -45.55 48.28 -4.22
C LEU A 64 -45.16 47.45 -3.00
N GLN A 65 -45.50 47.95 -1.82
CA GLN A 65 -45.37 47.19 -0.58
C GLN A 65 -46.74 46.64 -0.22
N VAL A 66 -46.90 45.32 -0.27
CA VAL A 66 -48.15 44.61 0.00
C VAL A 66 -47.85 43.62 1.12
N ASP A 67 -48.56 43.72 2.25
CA ASP A 67 -48.37 42.87 3.44
C ASP A 67 -46.92 42.80 3.97
N GLY A 68 -46.20 43.90 3.85
CA GLY A 68 -44.80 44.01 4.30
C GLY A 68 -43.76 43.50 3.28
N GLU A 69 -44.20 42.87 2.19
CA GLU A 69 -43.34 42.36 1.12
C GLU A 69 -43.32 43.32 -0.09
N LEU A 70 -42.16 43.46 -0.73
CA LEU A 70 -41.99 44.31 -1.91
C LEU A 70 -42.37 43.52 -3.17
N MET A 71 -43.54 43.81 -3.73
CA MET A 71 -44.02 43.17 -4.95
C MET A 71 -43.91 44.09 -6.16
N ARG A 72 -43.51 43.53 -7.31
CA ARG A 72 -43.50 44.21 -8.60
C ARG A 72 -44.84 43.95 -9.30
N VAL A 73 -45.65 44.99 -9.46
CA VAL A 73 -46.98 44.90 -10.05
C VAL A 73 -46.99 45.59 -11.42
N PRO A 74 -47.48 44.94 -12.49
CA PRO A 74 -47.67 45.57 -13.80
C PRO A 74 -48.59 46.78 -13.70
N LEU A 75 -48.27 47.88 -14.39
CA LEU A 75 -49.11 49.09 -14.35
C LEU A 75 -50.52 48.85 -14.90
N SER A 76 -50.68 47.88 -15.79
CA SER A 76 -51.98 47.44 -16.33
C SER A 76 -52.88 46.76 -15.31
N GLU A 77 -52.33 46.27 -14.18
CA GLU A 77 -53.06 45.59 -13.11
C GLU A 77 -53.39 46.53 -11.95
N LEU A 78 -52.92 47.78 -11.99
CA LEU A 78 -53.23 48.77 -10.97
C LEU A 78 -54.64 49.35 -11.18
N PRO A 79 -55.41 49.56 -10.11
CA PRO A 79 -56.77 50.11 -10.18
C PRO A 79 -56.77 51.63 -10.42
N GLU A 80 -56.01 52.09 -11.41
CA GLU A 80 -55.90 53.51 -11.76
C GLU A 80 -56.91 53.91 -12.85
N PRO A 81 -57.25 55.21 -12.95
CA PRO A 81 -58.10 55.69 -14.03
C PRO A 81 -57.54 55.33 -15.41
N PRO A 82 -58.42 55.12 -16.41
CA PRO A 82 -58.00 54.98 -17.80
C PRO A 82 -57.08 56.14 -18.19
N ASP A 83 -56.01 55.85 -18.94
CA ASP A 83 -54.99 56.81 -19.37
C ASP A 83 -54.08 57.42 -18.26
N HIS A 84 -54.18 57.00 -17.00
CA HIS A 84 -53.24 57.47 -15.95
C HIS A 84 -51.79 57.11 -16.29
N PHE A 85 -51.55 55.84 -16.64
CA PHE A 85 -50.28 55.34 -17.17
C PHE A 85 -50.40 55.04 -18.66
N ARG A 86 -49.62 55.75 -19.48
CA ARG A 86 -49.64 55.57 -20.94
C ARG A 86 -48.26 55.35 -21.51
N TYR A 87 -48.06 54.20 -22.15
CA TYR A 87 -46.84 53.95 -22.91
C TYR A 87 -46.77 54.87 -24.13
N VAL A 88 -45.67 55.61 -24.27
CA VAL A 88 -45.42 56.56 -25.37
C VAL A 88 -44.07 56.27 -26.05
N GLY A 89 -43.55 55.05 -25.90
CA GLY A 89 -42.35 54.55 -26.56
C GLY A 89 -42.63 53.80 -27.86
N ASN A 90 -41.65 53.01 -28.31
CA ASN A 90 -41.71 52.16 -29.48
C ASN A 90 -41.00 50.80 -29.26
N TYR A 91 -41.14 49.91 -30.23
CA TYR A 91 -40.51 48.58 -30.25
C TYR A 91 -39.07 48.57 -30.80
N HIS A 92 -38.42 49.75 -30.87
CA HIS A 92 -37.11 49.97 -31.50
C HIS A 92 -36.15 50.77 -30.61
N GLY A 93 -36.28 50.64 -29.29
CA GLY A 93 -35.33 51.20 -28.33
C GLY A 93 -35.79 52.45 -27.56
N LEU A 94 -37.00 52.96 -27.79
CA LEU A 94 -37.60 54.00 -26.94
C LEU A 94 -38.64 53.39 -26.00
N CYS A 95 -38.49 53.53 -24.69
CA CYS A 95 -39.40 52.94 -23.70
C CYS A 95 -40.23 53.94 -22.88
N ASN A 96 -40.37 55.17 -23.34
CA ASN A 96 -41.00 56.26 -22.57
C ASN A 96 -42.40 55.93 -22.01
N LEU A 97 -42.63 56.36 -20.76
CA LEU A 97 -43.92 56.23 -20.06
C LEU A 97 -44.44 57.61 -19.66
N ARG A 98 -45.67 57.93 -20.06
CA ARG A 98 -46.39 59.13 -19.62
C ARG A 98 -47.25 58.79 -18.41
N ILE A 99 -47.10 59.59 -17.36
CA ILE A 99 -47.94 59.59 -16.16
C ILE A 99 -48.74 60.88 -16.17
N ASN A 100 -50.07 60.79 -16.29
CA ASN A 100 -50.96 61.94 -16.27
C ASN A 100 -51.41 62.21 -14.84
N ASP A 101 -51.72 63.47 -14.49
CA ASP A 101 -52.25 63.84 -13.17
C ASP A 101 -51.46 63.22 -11.99
N VAL A 102 -50.15 63.51 -11.92
CA VAL A 102 -49.23 62.87 -10.96
C VAL A 102 -49.72 63.03 -9.52
N ARG A 103 -49.85 61.90 -8.81
CA ARG A 103 -50.34 61.80 -7.43
C ARG A 103 -49.22 61.46 -6.44
N PRO A 104 -49.43 61.68 -5.13
CA PRO A 104 -48.54 61.16 -4.10
C PRO A 104 -48.31 59.64 -4.19
N ALA A 105 -49.37 58.90 -4.56
CA ALA A 105 -49.30 57.47 -4.76
C ALA A 105 -48.34 57.09 -5.91
N ASP A 106 -48.10 57.97 -6.90
CA ASP A 106 -47.22 57.71 -8.04
C ASP A 106 -45.72 57.73 -7.67
N GLN A 107 -45.37 58.17 -6.46
CA GLN A 107 -44.02 58.03 -5.94
C GLN A 107 -43.63 56.55 -5.87
N GLY A 108 -42.42 56.21 -6.32
CA GLY A 108 -41.90 54.85 -6.14
C GLY A 108 -40.86 54.44 -7.16
N ARG A 109 -40.58 53.14 -7.20
CA ARG A 109 -39.62 52.54 -8.14
C ARG A 109 -40.36 51.93 -9.32
N TYR A 110 -39.97 52.34 -10.52
CA TYR A 110 -40.54 51.82 -11.76
C TYR A 110 -39.52 50.95 -12.50
N TYR A 111 -40.03 49.96 -13.22
CA TYR A 111 -39.24 49.02 -13.99
C TYR A 111 -39.87 48.81 -15.36
N PHE A 112 -39.04 48.94 -16.39
CA PHE A 112 -39.36 48.58 -17.76
C PHE A 112 -38.86 47.16 -18.06
N SER A 113 -39.67 46.39 -18.77
CA SER A 113 -39.27 45.11 -19.35
C SER A 113 -39.78 45.01 -20.78
N PHE A 114 -39.05 44.27 -21.61
CA PHE A 114 -39.45 44.02 -22.99
C PHE A 114 -39.19 42.57 -23.37
N VAL A 115 -39.92 42.15 -24.37
CA VAL A 115 -39.99 40.79 -24.89
C VAL A 115 -39.60 40.86 -26.35
N THR A 116 -38.57 40.11 -26.74
CA THR A 116 -38.20 39.91 -28.14
C THR A 116 -38.76 38.60 -28.66
N THR A 117 -38.78 38.39 -29.98
CA THR A 117 -39.14 37.13 -30.64
C THR A 117 -38.39 35.91 -30.09
N PHE A 118 -37.25 36.12 -29.42
CA PHE A 118 -36.48 35.09 -28.73
C PHE A 118 -36.64 35.12 -27.20
N ASN A 119 -37.82 35.47 -26.71
CA ASN A 119 -38.10 35.48 -25.28
C ASN A 119 -38.25 34.09 -24.69
N ARG A 120 -37.16 33.61 -24.07
CA ARG A 120 -37.16 33.21 -22.66
C ARG A 120 -35.74 32.88 -22.23
N TRP A 121 -35.44 33.24 -20.99
CA TRP A 121 -34.26 32.85 -20.24
C TRP A 121 -33.91 31.38 -20.48
N ARG A 122 -32.81 31.15 -21.20
CA ARG A 122 -32.32 29.84 -21.58
C ARG A 122 -31.51 29.20 -20.44
N LYS A 123 -32.09 28.99 -19.26
CA LYS A 123 -31.38 28.23 -18.21
C LYS A 123 -31.89 26.80 -18.16
N LEU A 124 -31.18 25.92 -18.85
CA LEU A 124 -31.25 24.49 -18.58
C LEU A 124 -30.46 24.19 -17.31
N THR A 125 -31.02 23.36 -16.45
CA THR A 125 -30.36 22.89 -15.23
C THR A 125 -30.29 21.37 -15.27
N ALA A 126 -29.08 20.84 -15.38
CA ALA A 126 -28.81 19.42 -15.23
C ALA A 126 -28.77 19.06 -13.73
N VAL A 127 -29.48 18.01 -13.36
CA VAL A 127 -29.52 17.46 -12.00
C VAL A 127 -29.32 15.95 -12.07
N LEU A 128 -28.38 15.44 -11.28
CA LEU A 128 -28.19 14.01 -11.05
C LEU A 128 -28.82 13.65 -9.71
N VAL A 129 -29.63 12.58 -9.69
CA VAL A 129 -30.27 12.10 -8.46
C VAL A 129 -29.93 10.62 -8.27
N PRO A 130 -29.04 10.26 -7.33
CA PRO A 130 -28.08 11.13 -6.62
C PRO A 130 -26.85 11.51 -7.49
N SER A 131 -26.07 12.51 -7.07
CA SER A 131 -24.83 12.90 -7.77
C SER A 131 -23.57 12.12 -7.31
N THR A 132 -23.67 11.43 -6.18
CA THR A 132 -22.68 10.47 -5.68
C THR A 132 -23.41 9.18 -5.36
N VAL A 133 -22.92 8.07 -5.91
CA VAL A 133 -23.63 6.79 -5.96
C VAL A 133 -22.64 5.64 -5.95
N SER A 134 -22.99 4.50 -5.34
CA SER A 134 -22.12 3.32 -5.36
C SER A 134 -22.29 2.54 -6.67
N GLU A 135 -21.23 1.87 -7.13
CA GLU A 135 -21.29 0.99 -8.32
C GLU A 135 -22.43 -0.04 -8.18
N GLY A 136 -23.27 -0.17 -9.22
CA GLY A 136 -24.45 -1.04 -9.27
C GLY A 136 -25.76 -0.40 -8.82
N GLU A 137 -25.73 0.74 -8.12
CA GLU A 137 -26.93 1.51 -7.79
C GLU A 137 -27.44 2.29 -9.02
N SER A 138 -28.65 2.83 -8.94
CA SER A 138 -29.28 3.54 -10.06
C SER A 138 -29.15 5.05 -9.94
N VAL A 139 -28.92 5.72 -11.08
CA VAL A 139 -28.93 7.19 -11.17
C VAL A 139 -30.01 7.65 -12.14
N ARG A 140 -30.64 8.80 -11.82
CA ARG A 140 -31.55 9.50 -12.72
C ARG A 140 -30.99 10.85 -13.17
N LEU A 141 -30.95 11.05 -14.48
CA LEU A 141 -30.57 12.30 -15.14
C LEU A 141 -31.80 13.18 -15.38
N ILE A 142 -31.94 14.28 -14.64
CA ILE A 142 -33.10 15.20 -14.74
C ILE A 142 -32.66 16.53 -15.34
N CYS A 143 -33.17 16.86 -16.53
CA CYS A 143 -32.95 18.15 -17.16
C CYS A 143 -34.15 19.06 -16.90
N ARG A 144 -33.97 20.09 -16.06
CA ARG A 144 -35.01 21.07 -15.75
C ARG A 144 -34.90 22.26 -16.68
N SER A 145 -36.00 22.60 -17.34
CA SER A 145 -36.11 23.83 -18.12
C SER A 145 -36.82 24.89 -17.29
N GLY A 146 -36.33 26.14 -17.32
CA GLY A 146 -37.03 27.29 -16.73
C GLY A 146 -38.29 27.72 -17.49
N CYS A 147 -38.64 27.02 -18.58
CA CYS A 147 -39.86 27.24 -19.34
C CYS A 147 -41.01 26.41 -18.76
N GLY A 148 -42.24 26.93 -18.80
CA GLY A 148 -43.43 26.11 -18.60
C GLY A 148 -43.59 25.13 -19.76
N GLY A 149 -43.53 23.83 -19.46
CA GLY A 149 -43.50 22.72 -20.43
C GLY A 149 -42.23 21.87 -20.27
N SER A 150 -42.32 20.56 -20.55
CA SER A 150 -41.18 19.64 -20.55
C SER A 150 -40.63 19.54 -21.98
N PRO A 151 -39.66 20.40 -22.41
CA PRO A 151 -39.09 20.29 -23.74
C PRO A 151 -38.40 18.94 -23.92
N SER A 152 -38.36 18.44 -25.16
CA SER A 152 -37.57 17.25 -25.48
C SER A 152 -36.08 17.58 -25.27
N THR A 153 -35.44 16.88 -24.34
CA THR A 153 -34.03 17.08 -23.98
C THR A 153 -33.21 15.85 -24.32
N VAL A 154 -31.90 16.05 -24.47
CA VAL A 154 -30.89 15.02 -24.70
C VAL A 154 -29.74 15.20 -23.72
N TRP A 155 -29.07 14.12 -23.35
CA TRP A 155 -27.96 14.11 -22.41
C TRP A 155 -26.65 13.76 -23.09
N PHE A 156 -25.58 14.36 -22.58
CA PHE A 156 -24.22 14.12 -23.03
C PHE A 156 -23.29 13.89 -21.83
N ARG A 157 -22.42 12.88 -21.95
CA ARG A 157 -21.30 12.58 -21.04
C ARG A 157 -20.01 12.77 -21.81
N ASP A 158 -19.16 13.69 -21.35
CA ASP A 158 -17.86 13.99 -21.98
C ASP A 158 -17.94 14.20 -23.50
N GLY A 159 -19.06 14.76 -23.97
CA GLY A 159 -19.35 15.03 -25.38
C GLY A 159 -20.08 13.92 -26.14
N GLN A 160 -20.24 12.72 -25.59
CA GLN A 160 -20.98 11.61 -26.19
C GLN A 160 -22.43 11.56 -25.71
N ARG A 161 -23.36 11.24 -26.62
CA ARG A 161 -24.79 11.17 -26.29
C ARG A 161 -25.09 9.97 -25.40
N VAL A 162 -25.81 10.21 -24.31
CA VAL A 162 -26.33 9.18 -23.40
C VAL A 162 -27.72 8.75 -23.87
N GLN A 163 -27.96 7.44 -23.98
CA GLN A 163 -29.21 6.88 -24.49
C GLN A 163 -30.32 6.86 -23.43
N GLU A 164 -30.00 6.46 -22.20
CA GLU A 164 -30.96 6.28 -21.11
C GLU A 164 -30.77 7.35 -20.04
N SER A 165 -31.87 7.91 -19.54
CA SER A 165 -31.86 8.87 -18.42
C SER A 165 -31.87 8.20 -17.05
N ASP A 166 -32.17 6.90 -17.00
CA ASP A 166 -32.30 6.09 -15.80
C ASP A 166 -31.57 4.77 -16.06
N PHE A 167 -30.46 4.54 -15.37
CA PHE A 167 -29.62 3.37 -15.58
C PHE A 167 -28.88 2.98 -14.30
N GLN A 168 -28.44 1.73 -14.23
CA GLN A 168 -27.52 1.26 -13.18
C GLN A 168 -26.10 1.71 -13.52
N VAL A 169 -25.42 2.32 -12.56
CA VAL A 169 -24.10 2.92 -12.77
C VAL A 169 -22.98 1.90 -12.68
N SER A 170 -22.06 1.95 -13.64
CA SER A 170 -20.73 1.35 -13.55
C SER A 170 -19.69 2.42 -13.25
N ARG A 171 -18.49 2.03 -12.81
CA ARG A 171 -17.37 2.97 -12.62
C ARG A 171 -17.02 3.78 -13.88
N GLU A 172 -17.26 3.22 -15.07
CA GLU A 172 -17.01 3.86 -16.36
C GLU A 172 -18.04 4.95 -16.68
N ASP A 173 -19.13 5.03 -15.91
CA ASP A 173 -20.14 6.06 -16.05
C ASP A 173 -19.84 7.33 -15.27
N ALA A 174 -18.78 7.34 -14.45
CA ALA A 174 -18.29 8.56 -13.82
C ALA A 174 -17.84 9.58 -14.88
N GLY A 175 -18.15 10.86 -14.68
CA GLY A 175 -17.79 11.88 -15.67
C GLY A 175 -18.64 13.15 -15.57
N LYS A 176 -18.46 14.05 -16.55
CA LYS A 176 -19.20 15.32 -16.61
C LYS A 176 -20.40 15.19 -17.54
N TYR A 177 -21.58 15.33 -16.96
CA TYR A 177 -22.85 15.29 -17.65
C TYR A 177 -23.40 16.69 -17.90
N HIS A 178 -23.99 16.90 -19.07
CA HIS A 178 -24.77 18.08 -19.36
C HIS A 178 -25.96 17.71 -20.24
N CYS A 179 -27.03 18.50 -20.18
CA CYS A 179 -28.20 18.30 -21.02
C CYS A 179 -28.35 19.44 -22.03
N ALA A 180 -28.97 19.14 -23.16
CA ALA A 180 -29.28 20.10 -24.21
C ALA A 180 -30.72 19.92 -24.71
N ILE A 181 -31.26 20.92 -25.43
CA ILE A 181 -32.56 20.79 -26.09
C ILE A 181 -32.38 19.96 -27.37
N ARG A 182 -33.23 18.95 -27.56
CA ARG A 182 -33.22 18.12 -28.77
C ARG A 182 -33.53 18.97 -30.00
N GLY A 183 -32.63 18.97 -30.98
CA GLY A 183 -32.73 19.82 -32.18
C GLY A 183 -32.18 21.24 -32.02
N GLN A 184 -31.76 21.64 -30.81
CA GLN A 184 -31.04 22.89 -30.52
C GLN A 184 -29.88 22.62 -29.56
N GLU A 185 -28.99 21.72 -29.96
CA GLU A 185 -27.91 21.19 -29.10
C GLU A 185 -26.86 22.25 -28.70
N SER A 186 -26.86 23.42 -29.34
CA SER A 186 -26.07 24.59 -28.92
C SER A 186 -26.56 25.21 -27.59
N VAL A 187 -27.79 24.89 -27.16
CA VAL A 187 -28.36 25.35 -25.90
C VAL A 187 -28.14 24.26 -24.85
N ILE A 188 -27.04 24.37 -24.10
CA ILE A 188 -26.62 23.39 -23.10
C ILE A 188 -26.79 23.90 -21.66
N SER A 189 -26.94 22.97 -20.72
CA SER A 189 -26.84 23.26 -19.29
C SER A 189 -25.38 23.42 -18.84
N ALA A 190 -25.19 23.97 -17.64
CA ALA A 190 -23.94 23.76 -16.92
C ALA A 190 -23.70 22.26 -16.67
N SER A 191 -22.44 21.84 -16.65
CA SER A 191 -22.09 20.45 -16.39
C SER A 191 -22.22 20.09 -14.91
N VAL A 192 -22.63 18.86 -14.65
CA VAL A 192 -22.69 18.24 -13.33
C VAL A 192 -21.87 16.95 -13.36
N THR A 193 -21.08 16.71 -12.32
CA THR A 193 -20.22 15.51 -12.25
C THR A 193 -20.94 14.39 -11.54
N LEU A 194 -21.00 13.21 -12.17
CA LEU A 194 -21.41 11.98 -11.51
C LEU A 194 -20.19 11.35 -10.85
N ASN A 195 -20.23 11.20 -9.52
CA ASN A 195 -19.19 10.54 -8.75
C ASN A 195 -19.62 9.11 -8.42
N VAL A 196 -19.02 8.12 -9.08
CA VAL A 196 -19.30 6.71 -8.83
C VAL A 196 -18.29 6.15 -7.84
N GLN A 197 -18.75 5.76 -6.66
CA GLN A 197 -17.93 5.20 -5.59
C GLN A 197 -17.86 3.68 -5.69
N TYR A 198 -16.69 3.11 -5.45
CA TYR A 198 -16.45 1.67 -5.51
C TYR A 198 -15.30 1.26 -4.59
N ALA A 199 -15.41 0.03 -4.07
CA ALA A 199 -14.39 -0.60 -3.26
C ALA A 199 -13.11 -0.88 -4.08
N PRO A 200 -11.93 -1.03 -3.44
CA PRO A 200 -10.67 -1.23 -4.13
C PRO A 200 -10.69 -2.49 -5.00
N LYS A 201 -10.28 -2.36 -6.26
CA LYS A 201 -10.04 -3.46 -7.20
C LYS A 201 -8.62 -3.39 -7.74
N ASN A 202 -8.20 -4.45 -8.43
CA ASN A 202 -6.87 -4.56 -9.03
C ASN A 202 -5.75 -4.25 -8.02
N VAL A 203 -5.86 -4.86 -6.82
CA VAL A 203 -4.85 -4.68 -5.79
C VAL A 203 -3.56 -5.36 -6.27
N THR A 204 -2.47 -4.61 -6.31
CA THR A 204 -1.18 -5.07 -6.80
C THR A 204 -0.10 -4.82 -5.76
N LEU A 205 0.86 -5.74 -5.68
CA LEU A 205 2.02 -5.66 -4.82
C LEU A 205 3.27 -5.58 -5.70
N LEU A 206 4.03 -4.49 -5.57
CA LEU A 206 5.31 -4.29 -6.23
C LEU A 206 6.44 -4.56 -5.25
N MET A 207 7.22 -5.59 -5.55
CA MET A 207 8.34 -6.09 -4.75
C MET A 207 9.32 -6.84 -5.67
N PRO A 208 10.64 -6.82 -5.39
CA PRO A 208 11.59 -7.68 -6.11
C PRO A 208 11.40 -9.14 -5.72
N GLU A 209 11.57 -10.06 -6.68
CA GLU A 209 11.54 -11.50 -6.40
C GLU A 209 12.75 -11.97 -5.60
N LYS A 210 13.91 -11.32 -5.79
CA LYS A 210 15.20 -11.69 -5.19
C LYS A 210 15.88 -10.47 -4.60
N VAL A 211 16.42 -10.61 -3.40
CA VAL A 211 17.10 -9.52 -2.68
C VAL A 211 18.28 -10.05 -1.87
N ILE A 212 19.36 -9.28 -1.74
CA ILE A 212 20.53 -9.69 -0.95
C ILE A 212 20.34 -9.24 0.50
N ALA A 213 20.67 -10.10 1.47
CA ALA A 213 20.62 -9.78 2.88
C ALA A 213 21.50 -8.55 3.23
N GLY A 214 21.00 -7.70 4.12
CA GLY A 214 21.61 -6.41 4.51
C GLY A 214 21.32 -5.25 3.55
N SER A 215 20.63 -5.50 2.43
CA SER A 215 20.14 -4.43 1.56
C SER A 215 18.81 -3.85 2.07
N SER A 216 18.37 -2.74 1.44
CA SER A 216 17.05 -2.15 1.69
C SER A 216 16.13 -2.35 0.50
N VAL A 217 14.88 -2.73 0.77
CA VAL A 217 13.83 -2.91 -0.22
C VAL A 217 12.58 -2.12 0.18
N THR A 218 11.95 -1.48 -0.80
CA THR A 218 10.63 -0.85 -0.64
C THR A 218 9.58 -1.72 -1.31
N ILE A 219 8.54 -2.05 -0.55
CA ILE A 219 7.38 -2.82 -0.96
C ILE A 219 6.23 -1.84 -1.11
N THR A 220 5.61 -1.80 -2.29
CA THR A 220 4.54 -0.84 -2.60
C THR A 220 3.26 -1.58 -2.96
N CYS A 221 2.18 -1.26 -2.26
CA CYS A 221 0.84 -1.71 -2.62
C CYS A 221 0.09 -0.62 -3.40
N SER A 222 -0.71 -1.01 -4.39
CA SER A 222 -1.57 -0.07 -5.11
C SER A 222 -2.91 -0.71 -5.48
N SER A 223 -3.93 0.11 -5.67
CA SER A 223 -5.29 -0.34 -6.01
C SER A 223 -6.06 0.74 -6.77
N GLU A 224 -7.08 0.32 -7.51
CA GLU A 224 -8.05 1.20 -8.14
C GLU A 224 -9.29 1.32 -7.24
N ALA A 225 -9.52 2.49 -6.66
CA ALA A 225 -10.63 2.72 -5.74
C ALA A 225 -11.17 4.16 -5.87
N ASN A 226 -12.46 4.35 -5.60
CA ASN A 226 -13.03 5.67 -5.41
C ASN A 226 -13.97 5.68 -4.18
N PRO A 227 -13.65 6.41 -3.11
CA PRO A 227 -12.48 7.26 -2.94
C PRO A 227 -11.17 6.46 -2.91
N ALA A 228 -10.07 7.14 -3.22
CA ALA A 228 -8.75 6.55 -3.16
C ALA A 228 -8.45 6.01 -1.76
N VAL A 229 -7.77 4.86 -1.70
CA VAL A 229 -7.34 4.23 -0.45
C VAL A 229 -6.28 5.10 0.23
N THR A 230 -6.44 5.38 1.52
CA THR A 230 -5.41 6.10 2.29
C THR A 230 -4.21 5.17 2.57
N PRO A 231 -3.03 5.71 2.89
CA PRO A 231 -1.86 4.88 3.18
C PRO A 231 -2.10 3.82 4.27
N GLU A 232 -2.93 4.12 5.26
CA GLU A 232 -3.30 3.24 6.38
C GLU A 232 -4.35 2.19 5.99
N GLY A 233 -5.04 2.38 4.87
CA GLY A 233 -6.00 1.43 4.31
C GLY A 233 -5.35 0.25 3.59
N TYR A 234 -4.03 0.26 3.45
CA TYR A 234 -3.25 -0.86 2.93
C TYR A 234 -2.66 -1.69 4.06
N ASN A 235 -2.77 -3.01 3.97
CA ASN A 235 -2.20 -3.95 4.93
C ASN A 235 -1.27 -4.93 4.22
N LEU A 236 -0.02 -5.05 4.69
CA LEU A 236 0.96 -5.99 4.16
C LEU A 236 1.02 -7.24 5.03
N TYR A 237 0.88 -8.40 4.39
CA TYR A 237 0.94 -9.71 5.00
C TYR A 237 2.14 -10.48 4.50
N LYS A 238 2.69 -11.34 5.37
CA LYS A 238 3.71 -12.33 5.05
C LYS A 238 3.29 -13.67 5.62
N ASP A 239 3.27 -14.70 4.80
CA ASP A 239 2.92 -16.08 5.18
C ASP A 239 1.57 -16.15 5.94
N GLY A 240 0.62 -15.30 5.54
CA GLY A 240 -0.71 -15.17 6.17
C GLY A 240 -0.78 -14.29 7.42
N GLN A 241 0.35 -13.77 7.91
CA GLN A 241 0.41 -12.90 9.09
C GLN A 241 0.55 -11.43 8.70
N LEU A 242 -0.25 -10.55 9.31
CA LEU A 242 -0.13 -9.10 9.15
C LEU A 242 1.21 -8.61 9.70
N ILE A 243 2.01 -7.93 8.87
CA ILE A 243 3.25 -7.27 9.29
C ILE A 243 2.96 -5.84 9.72
N VAL A 244 2.36 -5.06 8.82
CA VAL A 244 2.23 -3.61 8.97
C VAL A 244 1.15 -3.05 8.06
N SER A 245 0.52 -1.97 8.49
CA SER A 245 -0.38 -1.16 7.66
C SER A 245 0.41 0.00 7.02
N GLY A 246 0.36 0.12 5.70
CA GLY A 246 1.08 1.13 4.96
C GLY A 246 1.13 0.84 3.45
N GLN A 247 0.96 1.88 2.63
CA GLN A 247 1.08 1.75 1.18
C GLN A 247 2.51 1.44 0.72
N ASN A 248 3.49 2.12 1.32
CA ASN A 248 4.91 1.99 0.99
C ASN A 248 5.67 1.57 2.25
N VAL A 249 6.07 0.31 2.31
CA VAL A 249 6.78 -0.28 3.45
C VAL A 249 8.23 -0.49 3.06
N THR A 250 9.16 0.08 3.81
CA THR A 250 10.60 -0.11 3.55
C THR A 250 11.23 -0.99 4.63
N ILE A 251 11.88 -2.06 4.19
CA ILE A 251 12.72 -2.93 5.02
C ILE A 251 14.17 -2.48 4.77
N ALA A 252 14.84 -1.94 5.78
CA ALA A 252 16.17 -1.32 5.62
C ALA A 252 17.35 -2.30 5.75
N ASP A 253 17.20 -3.33 6.58
CA ASP A 253 18.19 -4.37 6.87
C ASP A 253 17.52 -5.73 6.61
N VAL A 254 17.46 -6.13 5.35
CA VAL A 254 16.78 -7.37 4.94
C VAL A 254 17.51 -8.60 5.51
N ARG A 255 16.78 -9.50 6.17
CA ARG A 255 17.32 -10.69 6.84
C ARG A 255 16.85 -11.97 6.17
N PRO A 256 17.56 -13.10 6.36
CA PRO A 256 17.12 -14.40 5.84
C PRO A 256 15.67 -14.76 6.21
N ASN A 257 15.22 -14.37 7.42
CA ASN A 257 13.86 -14.61 7.91
C ASN A 257 12.79 -13.73 7.25
N ASP A 258 13.17 -12.74 6.42
CA ASP A 258 12.23 -11.98 5.60
C ASP A 258 11.82 -12.76 4.33
N THR A 259 12.44 -13.91 4.06
CA THR A 259 11.98 -14.82 2.99
C THR A 259 10.56 -15.31 3.27
N GLY A 260 9.68 -15.27 2.26
CA GLY A 260 8.31 -15.76 2.39
C GLY A 260 7.36 -15.26 1.29
N LEU A 261 6.09 -15.64 1.42
CA LEU A 261 5.01 -15.20 0.52
C LEU A 261 4.39 -13.91 1.05
N TYR A 262 4.46 -12.84 0.26
CA TYR A 262 3.87 -11.56 0.58
C TYR A 262 2.61 -11.30 -0.24
N HIS A 263 1.60 -10.74 0.40
CA HIS A 263 0.46 -10.14 -0.28
C HIS A 263 0.03 -8.88 0.46
N CYS A 264 -0.65 -7.98 -0.24
CA CYS A 264 -1.27 -6.84 0.39
C CYS A 264 -2.78 -6.85 0.19
N THR A 265 -3.47 -6.21 1.12
CA THR A 265 -4.90 -5.93 1.00
C THR A 265 -5.13 -4.43 1.02
N ALA A 266 -6.22 -4.01 0.39
CA ALA A 266 -6.60 -2.60 0.31
C ALA A 266 -8.06 -2.43 0.71
N TRP A 267 -8.35 -1.38 1.47
CA TRP A 267 -9.70 -1.07 1.94
C TRP A 267 -10.00 0.43 1.88
N ASN A 268 -11.23 0.78 1.50
CA ASN A 268 -11.78 2.13 1.64
C ASN A 268 -13.15 2.07 2.32
N ASN A 269 -13.75 3.23 2.59
CA ASN A 269 -15.02 3.35 3.28
C ASN A 269 -16.28 2.96 2.46
N ILE A 270 -16.13 2.34 1.29
CA ILE A 270 -17.25 1.90 0.46
C ILE A 270 -17.61 0.46 0.80
N MET A 271 -18.91 0.19 0.91
CA MET A 271 -19.44 -1.11 1.31
C MET A 271 -18.98 -2.23 0.35
N GLY A 272 -18.06 -3.03 0.85
CA GLY A 272 -17.65 -4.32 0.34
C GLY A 272 -16.72 -4.92 1.40
N GLU A 273 -17.21 -5.90 2.15
CA GLU A 273 -16.36 -6.71 3.06
C GLU A 273 -15.29 -7.51 2.30
N ASP A 274 -15.35 -7.51 0.97
CA ASP A 274 -14.36 -8.09 0.08
C ASP A 274 -13.10 -7.22 0.06
N VAL A 275 -12.35 -7.32 1.15
CA VAL A 275 -10.93 -6.97 1.23
C VAL A 275 -10.25 -7.73 0.08
N THR A 276 -9.98 -7.03 -1.01
CA THR A 276 -9.39 -7.65 -2.19
C THR A 276 -7.91 -7.84 -1.93
N ASN A 277 -7.45 -9.09 -2.07
CA ASN A 277 -6.04 -9.43 -1.91
C ASN A 277 -5.30 -9.18 -3.22
N SER A 278 -4.05 -8.75 -3.13
CA SER A 278 -3.13 -8.84 -4.25
C SER A 278 -2.80 -10.30 -4.58
N THR A 279 -2.24 -10.52 -5.76
CA THR A 279 -1.50 -11.75 -6.03
C THR A 279 -0.34 -11.89 -5.03
N GLU A 280 -0.07 -13.12 -4.61
CA GLU A 280 1.08 -13.40 -3.74
C GLU A 280 2.39 -13.29 -4.53
N VAL A 281 3.39 -12.67 -3.92
CA VAL A 281 4.75 -12.53 -4.46
C VAL A 281 5.72 -13.17 -3.47
N TYR A 282 6.55 -14.09 -3.96
CA TYR A 282 7.57 -14.74 -3.14
C TYR A 282 8.85 -13.92 -3.11
N LEU A 283 9.29 -13.52 -1.91
CA LEU A 283 10.57 -12.85 -1.70
C LEU A 283 11.64 -13.88 -1.36
N ASP A 284 12.63 -14.05 -2.23
CA ASP A 284 13.81 -14.88 -2.02
C ASP A 284 14.98 -14.03 -1.49
N VAL A 285 15.28 -14.14 -0.19
CA VAL A 285 16.42 -13.44 0.41
C VAL A 285 17.69 -14.27 0.25
N GLN A 286 18.63 -13.75 -0.52
CA GLN A 286 19.91 -14.37 -0.80
C GLN A 286 21.00 -13.88 0.16
N TYR A 287 21.77 -14.80 0.71
CA TYR A 287 22.84 -14.55 1.65
C TYR A 287 24.01 -15.52 1.44
N GLY A 288 25.22 -15.04 1.69
CA GLY A 288 26.43 -15.88 1.69
C GLY A 288 26.44 -16.87 2.86
N PRO A 289 27.38 -17.83 2.89
CA PRO A 289 27.47 -18.80 3.97
C PRO A 289 27.54 -18.15 5.37
N THR A 290 26.65 -18.55 6.29
CA THR A 290 26.52 -17.97 7.64
C THR A 290 26.97 -18.96 8.71
N THR A 291 26.24 -20.06 8.87
CA THR A 291 26.48 -21.10 9.89
C THR A 291 27.32 -22.20 9.27
N MET A 292 28.60 -22.25 9.61
CA MET A 292 29.53 -23.30 9.17
C MET A 292 29.52 -24.45 10.17
N LEU A 293 29.21 -25.65 9.70
CA LEU A 293 29.29 -26.88 10.49
C LEU A 293 30.43 -27.73 9.93
N VAL A 294 31.34 -28.12 10.82
CA VAL A 294 32.51 -28.89 10.45
C VAL A 294 32.71 -30.02 11.46
N SER A 295 33.02 -31.22 10.97
CA SER A 295 33.25 -32.40 11.81
C SER A 295 34.35 -33.28 11.25
N MET A 296 34.98 -34.06 12.12
CA MET A 296 36.11 -34.93 11.81
C MET A 296 35.84 -36.33 12.37
N ASN A 297 36.12 -37.38 11.60
CA ASN A 297 35.98 -38.75 12.04
C ASN A 297 37.06 -39.66 11.42
N PRO A 298 37.86 -40.39 12.23
CA PRO A 298 37.97 -40.27 13.69
C PRO A 298 38.62 -38.94 14.11
N HIS A 299 38.41 -38.51 15.36
CA HIS A 299 39.05 -37.30 15.91
C HIS A 299 40.58 -37.45 16.06
N GLU A 300 41.05 -38.69 16.20
CA GLU A 300 42.46 -39.05 16.28
C GLU A 300 42.75 -40.08 15.19
N ALA A 301 43.75 -39.79 14.36
CA ALA A 301 44.15 -40.68 13.27
C ALA A 301 45.43 -41.41 13.64
N ALA A 302 45.43 -42.74 13.60
CA ALA A 302 46.67 -43.51 13.68
C ALA A 302 47.51 -43.26 12.42
N GLU A 303 48.84 -43.22 12.55
CA GLU A 303 49.74 -43.12 11.39
C GLU A 303 49.49 -44.26 10.38
N GLY A 304 49.36 -43.90 9.10
CA GLY A 304 48.94 -44.79 8.02
C GLY A 304 47.43 -45.07 7.95
N GLY A 305 46.63 -44.52 8.87
CA GLY A 305 45.17 -44.58 8.87
C GLY A 305 44.52 -43.57 7.91
N SER A 306 43.22 -43.36 8.06
CA SER A 306 42.45 -42.39 7.27
C SER A 306 41.52 -41.55 8.13
N VAL A 307 41.37 -40.27 7.79
CA VAL A 307 40.42 -39.37 8.45
C VAL A 307 39.53 -38.67 7.42
N ASN A 308 38.24 -38.59 7.74
CA ASN A 308 37.25 -37.85 6.96
C ASN A 308 36.88 -36.57 7.69
N MET A 309 37.01 -35.44 7.02
CA MET A 309 36.55 -34.14 7.48
C MET A 309 35.37 -33.72 6.62
N THR A 310 34.25 -33.39 7.25
CA THR A 310 33.02 -33.00 6.56
C THR A 310 32.65 -31.56 6.89
N CYS A 311 32.19 -30.82 5.90
CA CYS A 311 31.83 -29.41 6.01
C CYS A 311 30.46 -29.15 5.35
N SER A 312 29.62 -28.40 6.04
CA SER A 312 28.35 -27.90 5.52
C SER A 312 28.12 -26.46 5.98
N SER A 313 27.23 -25.76 5.28
CA SER A 313 26.95 -24.35 5.55
C SER A 313 25.49 -24.01 5.30
N ASP A 314 24.92 -23.14 6.12
CA ASP A 314 23.66 -22.44 5.81
C ASP A 314 23.94 -21.27 4.86
N ALA A 315 23.32 -21.29 3.67
CA ALA A 315 23.51 -20.30 2.61
C ALA A 315 22.33 -20.34 1.64
N ASN A 316 21.96 -19.20 1.06
CA ASN A 316 20.98 -19.12 -0.03
C ASN A 316 21.48 -18.17 -1.15
N PRO A 317 21.71 -18.65 -2.39
CA PRO A 317 21.67 -20.04 -2.83
C PRO A 317 22.65 -20.93 -2.04
N ALA A 318 22.40 -22.24 -2.04
CA ALA A 318 23.30 -23.20 -1.41
C ALA A 318 24.74 -23.02 -1.92
N ALA A 319 25.73 -23.22 -1.05
CA ALA A 319 27.14 -23.10 -1.41
C ALA A 319 27.50 -24.01 -2.59
N ASP A 320 28.10 -23.40 -3.62
CA ASP A 320 28.49 -24.07 -4.86
C ASP A 320 29.87 -24.76 -4.74
N SER A 321 30.67 -24.30 -3.78
CA SER A 321 32.05 -24.73 -3.62
C SER A 321 32.47 -24.77 -2.14
N TYR A 322 33.29 -25.78 -1.83
CA TYR A 322 33.89 -26.00 -0.52
C TYR A 322 35.38 -26.24 -0.72
N THR A 323 36.22 -25.50 0.00
CA THR A 323 37.67 -25.55 -0.10
C THR A 323 38.27 -25.80 1.26
N TRP A 324 39.20 -26.75 1.37
CA TRP A 324 39.86 -27.08 2.62
C TRP A 324 41.27 -26.52 2.66
N TYR A 325 41.60 -25.95 3.81
CA TYR A 325 42.90 -25.39 4.10
C TYR A 325 43.48 -26.01 5.37
N ARG A 326 44.79 -26.18 5.41
CA ARG A 326 45.55 -26.47 6.63
C ARG A 326 46.30 -25.20 7.05
N GLN A 327 46.16 -24.81 8.30
CA GLN A 327 46.88 -23.67 8.86
C GLN A 327 48.37 -24.00 8.96
N SER A 328 49.23 -23.11 8.48
CA SER A 328 50.69 -23.24 8.58
C SER A 328 51.19 -22.91 9.98
N ASP A 329 52.20 -23.65 10.44
CA ASP A 329 52.90 -23.42 11.72
C ASP A 329 53.91 -22.24 11.67
N SER A 330 53.97 -21.49 10.57
CA SER A 330 54.85 -20.33 10.46
C SER A 330 54.38 -19.16 11.33
N ASN A 331 55.30 -18.45 11.98
CA ASN A 331 55.04 -17.27 12.84
C ASN A 331 54.36 -16.09 12.12
N SER A 332 54.05 -16.20 10.82
CA SER A 332 53.17 -15.29 10.11
C SER A 332 51.73 -15.74 10.28
N SER A 333 50.99 -15.03 11.13
CA SER A 333 49.56 -15.19 11.33
C SER A 333 48.79 -15.25 9.99
N SER A 334 48.24 -16.42 9.66
CA SER A 334 47.30 -16.72 8.56
C SER A 334 47.82 -17.26 7.21
N SER A 335 48.98 -17.95 7.14
CA SER A 335 49.28 -18.73 5.93
C SER A 335 48.39 -19.99 5.87
N MET A 336 47.37 -19.97 5.02
CA MET A 336 46.46 -21.10 4.75
C MET A 336 46.96 -21.91 3.55
N LEU A 337 47.30 -23.19 3.76
CA LEU A 337 47.73 -24.10 2.70
C LEU A 337 46.52 -24.85 2.14
N TRP A 338 46.26 -24.75 0.85
CA TRP A 338 45.20 -25.54 0.20
C TRP A 338 45.52 -27.04 0.25
N VAL A 339 44.56 -27.85 0.73
CA VAL A 339 44.70 -29.30 0.88
C VAL A 339 43.66 -30.11 0.14
N GLY A 340 42.58 -29.48 -0.34
CA GLY A 340 41.56 -30.15 -1.14
C GLY A 340 40.28 -29.35 -1.31
N SER A 341 39.32 -29.96 -1.99
CA SER A 341 38.01 -29.36 -2.29
C SER A 341 36.88 -30.39 -2.16
N GLY A 342 35.68 -29.91 -1.86
CA GLY A 342 34.48 -30.72 -1.69
C GLY A 342 33.94 -30.68 -0.26
N LYS A 343 32.67 -31.10 -0.09
CA LYS A 343 32.01 -31.16 1.23
C LYS A 343 32.69 -32.15 2.18
N VAL A 344 33.41 -33.14 1.64
CA VAL A 344 34.17 -34.12 2.41
C VAL A 344 35.61 -34.12 1.91
N LEU A 345 36.55 -33.89 2.81
CA LEU A 345 37.97 -34.10 2.58
C LEU A 345 38.39 -35.40 3.27
N THR A 346 38.94 -36.33 2.50
CA THR A 346 39.51 -37.57 3.03
C THR A 346 41.03 -37.51 2.94
N LEU A 347 41.70 -37.63 4.07
CA LEU A 347 43.14 -37.86 4.12
C LEU A 347 43.38 -39.36 4.25
N HIS A 348 44.15 -39.92 3.32
CA HIS A 348 44.56 -41.31 3.33
C HIS A 348 46.01 -41.41 3.78
N SER A 349 46.35 -42.49 4.48
CA SER A 349 47.72 -42.77 4.96
C SER A 349 48.30 -41.59 5.77
N VAL A 350 47.56 -41.15 6.79
CA VAL A 350 47.91 -39.96 7.59
C VAL A 350 49.33 -40.07 8.16
N GLU A 351 50.15 -39.03 7.96
CA GLU A 351 51.52 -38.93 8.48
C GLU A 351 51.62 -37.94 9.65
N ALA A 352 52.72 -37.99 10.42
CA ALA A 352 52.98 -37.02 11.50
C ALA A 352 53.01 -35.56 11.02
N SER A 353 53.32 -35.33 9.75
CA SER A 353 53.35 -34.02 9.08
C SER A 353 51.95 -33.47 8.75
N ASP A 354 50.92 -34.31 8.78
CA ASP A 354 49.52 -33.92 8.54
C ASP A 354 48.82 -33.35 9.77
N LYS A 355 49.45 -33.50 10.95
CA LYS A 355 49.00 -32.88 12.19
C LYS A 355 48.86 -31.36 11.99
N GLY A 356 47.73 -30.81 12.41
CA GLY A 356 47.49 -29.37 12.30
C GLY A 356 46.02 -28.99 12.37
N VAL A 357 45.75 -27.69 12.23
CA VAL A 357 44.39 -27.14 12.24
C VAL A 357 43.87 -27.03 10.81
N TYR A 358 42.74 -27.67 10.53
CA TYR A 358 42.07 -27.67 9.24
C TYR A 358 40.87 -26.72 9.26
N VAL A 359 40.72 -25.90 8.23
CA VAL A 359 39.64 -24.93 8.07
C VAL A 359 38.96 -25.16 6.72
N CYS A 360 37.64 -25.21 6.73
CA CYS A 360 36.84 -25.27 5.51
C CYS A 360 36.32 -23.88 5.14
N GLN A 361 36.38 -23.51 3.87
CA GLN A 361 35.75 -22.32 3.31
C GLN A 361 34.61 -22.74 2.40
N ALA A 362 33.40 -22.24 2.67
CA ALA A 362 32.25 -22.37 1.78
C ALA A 362 32.05 -21.06 1.00
N ARG A 363 31.58 -21.17 -0.25
CA ARG A 363 31.31 -20.01 -1.13
C ARG A 363 30.03 -20.24 -1.93
N ASN A 364 29.29 -19.15 -2.17
CA ASN A 364 28.20 -19.07 -3.14
C ASN A 364 28.31 -17.77 -3.95
N SER A 365 27.31 -17.49 -4.78
CA SER A 365 27.25 -16.27 -5.61
C SER A 365 27.19 -14.95 -4.82
N VAL A 366 26.85 -14.99 -3.53
CA VAL A 366 26.68 -13.81 -2.67
C VAL A 366 27.92 -13.54 -1.82
N GLY A 367 28.62 -14.59 -1.38
CA GLY A 367 29.82 -14.44 -0.56
C GLY A 367 30.46 -15.76 -0.12
N GLU A 368 31.39 -15.65 0.81
CA GLU A 368 32.16 -16.77 1.35
C GLU A 368 32.36 -16.67 2.86
N ARG A 369 32.59 -17.81 3.52
CA ARG A 369 32.89 -17.88 4.95
C ARG A 369 33.74 -19.09 5.30
N ASN A 370 34.62 -18.90 6.28
CA ASN A 370 35.46 -19.95 6.85
C ASN A 370 34.80 -20.58 8.09
N SER A 371 34.99 -21.88 8.27
CA SER A 371 34.60 -22.62 9.46
C SER A 371 35.52 -22.32 10.64
N SER A 372 35.15 -22.79 11.82
CA SER A 372 36.11 -22.99 12.91
C SER A 372 37.18 -24.01 12.50
N GLY A 373 38.35 -23.93 13.15
CA GLY A 373 39.44 -24.86 12.93
C GLY A 373 39.21 -26.22 13.59
N LEU A 374 39.49 -27.30 12.88
CA LEU A 374 39.52 -28.66 13.39
C LEU A 374 40.97 -29.12 13.59
N LEU A 375 41.35 -29.45 14.81
CA LEU A 375 42.68 -29.98 15.10
C LEU A 375 42.72 -31.49 14.80
N LEU A 376 43.54 -31.88 13.83
CA LEU A 376 43.89 -33.29 13.60
C LEU A 376 45.07 -33.67 14.49
N VAL A 377 44.90 -34.73 15.29
CA VAL A 377 45.97 -35.33 16.10
C VAL A 377 46.33 -36.70 15.52
N THR A 378 47.63 -36.97 15.41
CA THR A 378 48.16 -38.22 14.90
C THR A 378 48.72 -39.09 16.03
N VAL A 379 48.36 -40.36 16.06
CA VAL A 379 48.83 -41.33 17.05
C VAL A 379 49.80 -42.30 16.37
N LYS A 380 51.00 -42.46 16.93
CA LYS A 380 51.97 -43.46 16.44
C LYS A 380 51.42 -44.85 16.68
N LYS A 381 51.57 -45.73 15.69
CA LYS A 381 51.26 -47.15 15.85
C LYS A 381 52.36 -47.78 16.71
N GLU A 382 52.09 -48.07 17.98
CA GLU A 382 53.02 -48.86 18.80
C GLU A 382 53.08 -50.29 18.26
N HIS A 383 54.27 -50.72 17.83
CA HIS A 383 54.54 -52.14 17.65
C HIS A 383 54.68 -52.76 19.05
N HIS A 384 53.64 -53.44 19.52
CA HIS A 384 53.85 -54.51 20.49
C HIS A 384 54.63 -55.62 19.78
N GLY A 385 55.96 -55.48 19.73
CA GLY A 385 56.82 -56.63 19.52
C GLY A 385 56.47 -57.67 20.58
N LEU A 386 56.26 -58.92 20.18
CA LEU A 386 56.24 -60.03 21.12
C LEU A 386 57.57 -59.98 21.89
N PHE A 387 57.55 -59.40 23.08
CA PHE A 387 58.55 -59.72 24.08
C PHE A 387 58.22 -61.14 24.51
N ASP A 388 58.99 -62.07 23.95
CA ASP A 388 59.08 -63.44 24.42
C ASP A 388 59.61 -63.39 25.86
N PHE A 389 58.70 -63.22 26.82
CA PHE A 389 59.02 -63.42 28.23
C PHE A 389 59.22 -64.92 28.40
N SER A 390 60.44 -65.39 28.11
CA SER A 390 60.92 -66.66 28.61
C SER A 390 60.91 -66.56 30.13
N ILE A 391 59.82 -67.03 30.74
CA ILE A 391 59.65 -67.10 32.19
C ILE A 391 60.71 -68.10 32.68
N CYS A 392 61.86 -67.62 33.11
CA CYS A 392 62.76 -68.42 33.94
C CYS A 392 61.99 -68.73 35.22
N ALA A 393 61.55 -69.97 35.37
CA ALA A 393 60.98 -70.47 36.61
C ALA A 393 62.01 -70.26 37.73
N VAL A 394 61.78 -69.24 38.57
CA VAL A 394 62.49 -69.09 39.84
C VAL A 394 61.81 -70.03 40.81
N VAL A 395 62.45 -71.18 41.07
CA VAL A 395 62.06 -72.08 42.15
C VAL A 395 62.32 -71.37 43.47
N VAL A 396 61.27 -70.86 44.11
CA VAL A 396 61.34 -70.36 45.48
C VAL A 396 61.21 -71.56 46.41
N ILE A 397 62.34 -72.01 46.96
CA ILE A 397 62.36 -72.99 48.06
C ILE A 397 61.97 -72.24 49.33
N VAL A 398 60.74 -72.45 49.82
CA VAL A 398 60.32 -71.98 51.14
C VAL A 398 60.73 -73.03 52.17
N THR A 399 61.85 -72.80 52.86
CA THR A 399 62.18 -73.55 54.08
C THR A 399 61.39 -72.99 55.26
N ILE A 400 60.33 -73.68 55.66
CA ILE A 400 59.64 -73.42 56.93
C ILE A 400 60.47 -74.08 58.03
N ARG A 401 61.19 -73.30 58.84
CA ARG A 401 61.70 -73.78 60.14
C ARG A 401 60.57 -73.69 61.15
N ASN A 402 60.08 -74.82 61.62
CA ASN A 402 59.37 -74.88 62.90
C ASN A 402 60.17 -75.78 63.85
N SER A 403 60.25 -75.37 65.10
CA SER A 403 61.06 -76.00 66.14
C SER A 403 60.51 -77.37 66.50
N ASN A 404 61.03 -78.42 65.87
CA ASN A 404 61.33 -79.76 66.42
C ASN A 404 61.79 -80.69 65.28
N ASP A 405 62.71 -81.59 65.63
CA ASP A 405 63.46 -82.53 64.78
C ASP A 405 62.69 -83.29 63.67
N GLN A 406 63.47 -83.66 62.64
CA GLN A 406 63.26 -84.63 61.53
C GLN A 406 62.87 -84.05 60.15
N LEU A 407 63.72 -84.34 59.15
CA LEU A 407 63.55 -84.05 57.72
C LEU A 407 62.63 -85.07 57.06
N ASP A 408 61.72 -84.62 56.20
CA ASP A 408 61.21 -85.41 55.07
C ASP A 408 60.98 -84.52 53.84
N ASN A 409 61.57 -84.90 52.70
CA ASN A 409 61.43 -84.24 51.40
C ASN A 409 60.26 -84.87 50.61
N VAL A 410 59.31 -84.06 50.14
CA VAL A 410 58.26 -84.53 49.22
C VAL A 410 58.45 -83.89 47.84
N TYR A 411 58.75 -84.72 46.84
CA TYR A 411 58.76 -84.36 45.42
C TYR A 411 57.35 -84.51 44.83
N ALA A 412 56.88 -83.52 44.07
CA ALA A 412 55.70 -83.66 43.22
C ALA A 412 56.12 -83.51 41.75
N ASN A 413 55.93 -84.59 40.97
CA ASN A 413 56.11 -84.64 39.52
C ASN A 413 54.89 -84.03 38.78
N PRO A 414 55.06 -83.44 37.58
CA PRO A 414 53.95 -82.94 36.77
C PRO A 414 53.33 -84.06 35.92
N MET A 415 51.99 -84.12 35.86
CA MET A 415 51.24 -84.95 34.91
C MET A 415 50.43 -84.07 33.93
N GLU A 416 50.77 -84.27 32.65
CA GLU A 416 49.93 -84.43 31.45
C GLU A 416 48.74 -83.48 31.10
N THR A 417 48.95 -82.79 29.97
CA THR A 417 48.16 -82.72 28.71
C THR A 417 46.66 -82.39 28.71
N CYS A 418 46.29 -81.44 27.81
CA CYS A 418 45.03 -81.41 27.06
C CYS A 418 45.15 -80.56 25.77
N PRO A 419 44.87 -81.10 24.57
CA PRO A 419 44.54 -80.38 23.32
C PRO A 419 43.03 -80.58 22.95
N PRO A 420 42.49 -80.20 21.76
CA PRO A 420 42.35 -78.85 21.16
C PRO A 420 40.90 -78.47 20.67
N SER A 421 40.65 -77.16 20.48
CA SER A 421 39.73 -76.48 19.50
C SER A 421 38.18 -76.59 19.64
N PRO A 422 37.33 -75.77 18.95
CA PRO A 422 37.58 -74.76 17.91
C PRO A 422 36.82 -73.40 18.01
N SER A 423 37.14 -72.53 17.05
CA SER A 423 36.60 -71.21 16.71
C SER A 423 35.09 -71.14 16.38
N ALA A 424 34.43 -70.02 16.74
CA ALA A 424 33.70 -69.15 15.79
C ALA A 424 33.11 -67.89 16.45
N HIS A 425 33.46 -66.74 15.85
CA HIS A 425 32.78 -65.45 15.70
C HIS A 425 31.67 -64.94 16.65
N SER A 426 31.80 -63.63 16.91
CA SER A 426 30.76 -62.61 17.12
C SER A 426 30.17 -62.46 18.52
N ALA A 427 30.61 -61.41 19.23
CA ALA A 427 29.79 -60.36 19.84
C ALA A 427 30.66 -59.51 20.77
N LEU A 428 31.16 -58.40 20.25
CA LEU A 428 31.65 -57.28 21.05
C LEU A 428 30.42 -56.52 21.58
N ARG A 429 30.21 -56.54 22.89
CA ARG A 429 29.52 -55.43 23.58
C ARG A 429 30.06 -55.25 25.00
N SER A 430 30.98 -54.29 25.11
CA SER A 430 31.11 -53.31 26.20
C SER A 430 30.79 -53.82 27.62
N GLN A 431 31.80 -54.37 28.31
CA GLN A 431 31.81 -54.29 29.76
C GLN A 431 32.20 -52.87 30.20
N ARG A 432 31.36 -52.27 31.05
CA ARG A 432 31.73 -51.15 31.91
C ARG A 432 32.65 -51.69 32.99
N GLU A 433 33.86 -51.15 33.10
CA GLU A 433 34.72 -51.38 34.25
C GLU A 433 34.10 -50.72 35.49
N SER A 434 33.80 -51.54 36.49
CA SER A 434 33.58 -51.10 37.88
C SER A 434 34.84 -51.47 38.67
N VAL A 435 35.58 -50.45 39.09
CA VAL A 435 36.73 -50.58 40.00
C VAL A 435 36.20 -50.99 41.38
N GLN A 436 36.65 -52.13 41.93
CA GLN A 436 36.47 -52.48 43.33
C GLN A 436 37.82 -52.53 44.04
N ILE A 437 37.92 -51.78 45.13
CA ILE A 437 39.08 -51.73 46.04
C ILE A 437 38.81 -52.73 47.17
N TYR A 438 39.75 -53.64 47.43
CA TYR A 438 39.66 -54.61 48.53
C TYR A 438 40.50 -54.16 49.73
N ASP A 439 39.88 -54.11 50.91
CA ASP A 439 40.57 -53.98 52.20
C ASP A 439 40.78 -55.38 52.80
N VAL A 440 42.03 -55.71 53.10
CA VAL A 440 42.48 -57.08 53.43
C VAL A 440 42.28 -57.43 54.91
N ASN A 441 41.76 -56.52 55.74
CA ASN A 441 41.66 -56.78 57.19
C ASN A 441 40.25 -57.11 57.74
N THR A 442 39.18 -57.08 56.95
CA THR A 442 37.81 -57.33 57.49
C THR A 442 36.87 -58.21 56.64
N GLY A 443 37.26 -58.64 55.43
CA GLY A 443 36.61 -59.78 54.75
C GLY A 443 35.13 -59.63 54.34
N HIS A 444 34.61 -58.42 54.12
CA HIS A 444 33.27 -58.19 53.55
C HIS A 444 33.30 -57.11 52.43
N ALA A 445 32.48 -57.29 51.38
CA ALA A 445 32.42 -56.43 50.19
C ALA A 445 31.20 -55.49 50.17
N TYR A 446 31.35 -54.29 49.58
CA TYR A 446 30.25 -53.36 49.24
C TYR A 446 30.24 -53.05 47.73
#